data_AF-A0A3D6EM32-F1
#
_entry.id   AF-A0A3D6EM32-F1
#
_cell.length_a   1.000
_cell.length_b   1.000
_cell.length_c   1.000
_cell.angle_alpha   90.00
_cell.angle_beta   90.00
_cell.angle_gamma   90.00
#
_symmetry.space_group_name_H-M   'P 1'
#
loop_
_entity.id
_entity.type
_entity.pdbx_description
1 polymer ?
#
loop_
_entity_poly.entity_id
_entity_poly.type
_entity_poly.pdbx_seq_one_letter_code
_entity_poly.pdbx_strand_id
1 'polypeptide(L)'
;MAWHGWLSRLLPALLLSAGALAFAAPPEPAARLVVLVKVLGPDRRNPATEDWILKALAALGAPGGVGTQADWFPLGPETVPLHDSRHFGQAALALRDPGEGKPLMVEISGTHPATVELARRAGEQRLVKHTIASSIASLDFYLAFRVEAAPTAPGAPSPARGGAAE
;
A
#
# COMPACT_ATOMS: atom_id res chain seq x y z
N MET A 1 -3.14 56.78 -31.81
CA MET A 1 -2.68 58.12 -31.37
C MET A 1 -3.48 58.51 -30.12
N ALA A 2 -2.82 59.19 -29.16
CA ALA A 2 -3.28 59.55 -27.79
C ALA A 2 -3.36 58.34 -26.83
N TRP A 3 -2.50 58.10 -25.82
CA TRP A 3 -1.84 58.94 -24.80
C TRP A 3 -2.80 59.79 -23.97
N HIS A 4 -3.23 59.26 -22.83
CA HIS A 4 -3.44 59.94 -21.54
C HIS A 4 -3.36 58.83 -20.47
N GLY A 5 -2.43 58.76 -19.52
CA GLY A 5 -1.66 59.81 -18.88
C GLY A 5 -2.42 60.34 -17.68
N TRP A 6 -2.57 59.53 -16.62
CA TRP A 6 -2.83 60.04 -15.26
C TRP A 6 -1.74 59.53 -14.32
N LEU A 7 -0.93 60.50 -13.91
CA LEU A 7 0.18 60.38 -12.97
C LEU A 7 -0.34 60.43 -11.52
N SER A 8 0.42 59.74 -10.68
CA SER A 8 0.78 60.14 -9.31
C SER A 8 -0.24 59.98 -8.20
N ARG A 9 0.08 59.08 -7.27
CA ARG A 9 0.40 59.53 -5.90
C ARG A 9 1.18 58.49 -5.07
N LEU A 10 2.44 58.84 -4.82
CA LEU A 10 3.17 58.76 -3.54
C LEU A 10 3.17 57.43 -2.76
N LEU A 11 4.26 56.67 -2.91
CA LEU A 11 5.02 56.12 -1.76
C LEU A 11 5.82 57.28 -1.12
N PRO A 12 6.27 57.26 0.16
CA PRO A 12 6.63 56.11 1.00
C PRO A 12 6.00 56.26 2.43
N ALA A 13 6.20 55.44 3.47
CA ALA A 13 7.42 54.81 3.93
C ALA A 13 7.15 53.87 5.13
N LEU A 14 8.06 52.91 5.27
CA LEU A 14 8.66 52.44 6.52
C LEU A 14 7.92 51.44 7.44
N LEU A 15 8.60 50.28 7.51
CA LEU A 15 9.10 49.61 8.70
C LEU A 15 8.26 48.49 9.35
N LEU A 16 8.98 47.38 9.52
CA LEU A 16 8.86 46.38 10.59
C LEU A 16 7.67 45.43 10.49
N SER A 17 7.93 44.27 9.89
CA SER A 17 8.13 43.09 10.73
C SER A 17 8.80 41.97 9.93
N ALA A 18 9.94 41.53 10.43
CA ALA A 18 10.57 40.29 10.07
C ALA A 18 9.64 39.13 10.49
N GLY A 19 8.70 38.78 9.62
CA GLY A 19 8.04 37.49 9.64
C GLY A 19 8.69 36.65 8.57
N ALA A 20 9.61 35.77 8.95
CA ALA A 20 10.11 34.75 8.05
C ALA A 20 8.91 34.05 7.41
N LEU A 21 8.68 34.28 6.12
CA LEU A 21 7.92 33.35 5.31
C LEU A 21 8.75 32.08 5.31
N ALA A 22 8.51 31.22 6.29
CA ALA A 22 8.88 29.83 6.21
C ALA A 22 8.15 29.33 4.96
N PHE A 23 8.87 29.31 3.85
CA PHE A 23 8.54 28.49 2.71
C PHE A 23 8.54 27.07 3.30
N ALA A 24 7.37 26.61 3.74
CA ALA A 24 7.18 25.21 4.07
C ALA A 24 7.65 24.48 2.82
N ALA A 25 8.76 23.75 2.95
CA ALA A 25 9.18 22.83 1.91
C ALA A 25 7.93 22.04 1.52
N PRO A 26 7.65 21.84 0.21
CA PRO A 26 6.55 20.99 -0.19
C PRO A 26 6.67 19.69 0.62
N PRO A 27 5.58 19.18 1.23
CA PRO A 27 5.67 17.98 2.04
C PRO A 27 6.41 16.95 1.21
N GLU A 28 7.50 16.39 1.77
CA GLU A 28 8.23 15.32 1.13
C GLU A 28 7.19 14.31 0.63
N PRO A 29 7.26 13.87 -0.64
CA PRO A 29 6.28 12.92 -1.13
C PRO A 29 6.33 11.72 -0.19
N ALA A 30 5.28 11.53 0.60
CA ALA A 30 5.16 10.41 1.52
C ALA A 30 5.53 9.16 0.73
N ALA A 31 6.52 8.42 1.23
CA ALA A 31 7.02 7.24 0.54
C ALA A 31 5.81 6.36 0.18
N ARG A 32 5.55 6.21 -1.13
CA ARG A 32 4.42 5.40 -1.58
C ARG A 32 4.66 3.99 -1.08
N LEU A 33 3.64 3.35 -0.52
CA LEU A 33 3.75 1.97 -0.02
C LEU A 33 3.05 1.02 -0.99
N VAL A 34 3.58 -0.20 -1.10
CA VAL A 34 2.99 -1.31 -1.86
C VAL A 34 2.73 -2.45 -0.90
N VAL A 35 1.51 -3.00 -0.93
CA VAL A 35 1.20 -4.25 -0.25
C VAL A 35 1.42 -5.40 -1.22
N LEU A 36 2.29 -6.32 -0.86
CA LEU A 36 2.49 -7.58 -1.58
C LEU A 36 1.78 -8.69 -0.81
N VAL A 37 1.15 -9.59 -1.56
CA VAL A 37 0.51 -10.78 -1.01
C VAL A 37 1.05 -12.04 -1.68
N LYS A 38 1.22 -13.09 -0.90
CA LYS A 38 1.52 -14.45 -1.33
C LYS A 38 0.43 -15.37 -0.78
N VAL A 39 -0.11 -16.21 -1.66
CA VAL A 39 -1.22 -17.11 -1.33
C VAL A 39 -0.67 -18.51 -1.14
N LEU A 40 -0.93 -19.05 0.05
CA LEU A 40 -0.58 -20.41 0.39
C LEU A 40 -1.86 -21.23 0.61
N GLY A 41 -1.80 -22.51 0.32
CA GLY A 41 -2.91 -23.45 0.45
C GLY A 41 -2.41 -24.88 0.51
N PRO A 42 -3.30 -25.88 0.44
CA PRO A 42 -2.90 -27.28 0.41
C PRO A 42 -2.16 -27.62 -0.89
N ASP A 43 -0.82 -27.55 -0.86
CA ASP A 43 0.07 -28.07 -1.89
C ASP A 43 1.40 -28.47 -1.28
N ARG A 44 1.82 -29.70 -1.54
CA ARG A 44 3.10 -30.24 -1.06
C ARG A 44 4.24 -30.08 -2.05
N ARG A 45 3.94 -29.69 -3.29
CA ARG A 45 4.93 -29.63 -4.37
C ARG A 45 5.73 -28.35 -4.34
N ASN A 46 5.14 -27.26 -3.86
CA ASN A 46 5.79 -25.96 -3.80
C ASN A 46 5.76 -25.35 -2.39
N PRO A 47 6.57 -25.86 -1.43
CA PRO A 47 6.55 -25.36 -0.05
C PRO A 47 6.98 -23.89 0.01
N ALA A 48 6.46 -23.15 1.01
CA ALA A 48 6.99 -21.83 1.33
C ALA A 48 8.45 -21.95 1.80
N THR A 49 9.30 -20.99 1.44
CA THR A 49 10.74 -21.04 1.75
C THR A 49 11.17 -19.93 2.71
N GLU A 50 10.35 -18.89 2.84
CA GLU A 50 10.62 -17.76 3.72
C GLU A 50 10.46 -18.14 5.20
N ASP A 51 11.53 -18.01 5.99
CA ASP A 51 11.59 -18.42 7.41
C ASP A 51 10.47 -17.82 8.27
N TRP A 52 10.14 -16.54 8.06
CA TRP A 52 9.08 -15.88 8.82
C TRP A 52 7.69 -16.46 8.51
N ILE A 53 7.45 -16.89 7.26
CA ILE A 53 6.20 -17.56 6.87
C ILE A 53 6.12 -18.92 7.53
N LEU A 54 7.20 -19.69 7.50
CA LEU A 54 7.26 -21.02 8.11
C LEU A 54 7.00 -20.97 9.62
N LYS A 55 7.64 -20.00 10.32
CA LYS A 55 7.40 -19.75 11.75
C LYS A 55 5.95 -19.35 12.02
N ALA A 56 5.39 -18.46 11.21
CA ALA A 56 4.01 -18.01 11.37
C ALA A 56 2.99 -19.13 11.08
N LEU A 57 3.22 -19.97 10.06
CA LEU A 57 2.40 -21.15 9.78
C LEU A 57 2.40 -22.13 10.95
N ALA A 58 3.58 -22.39 11.53
CA ALA A 58 3.69 -23.24 12.72
C ALA A 58 2.94 -22.64 13.91
N ALA A 59 3.05 -21.33 14.15
CA ALA A 59 2.32 -20.64 15.21
C ALA A 59 0.79 -20.67 15.01
N LEU A 60 0.32 -20.67 13.75
CA LEU A 60 -1.10 -20.85 13.40
C LEU A 60 -1.59 -22.30 13.46
N GLY A 61 -0.70 -23.26 13.73
CA GLY A 61 -1.03 -24.69 13.71
C GLY A 61 -1.39 -25.20 12.32
N ALA A 62 -0.81 -24.62 11.26
CA ALA A 62 -1.06 -25.04 9.89
C ALA A 62 -0.64 -26.51 9.67
N PRO A 63 -1.41 -27.30 8.91
CA PRO A 63 -1.10 -28.71 8.68
C PRO A 63 0.16 -28.86 7.82
N GLY A 64 0.84 -30.00 7.97
CA GLY A 64 1.97 -30.35 7.11
C GLY A 64 1.54 -30.44 5.64
N GLY A 65 2.21 -29.68 4.78
CA GLY A 65 1.93 -29.63 3.34
C GLY A 65 1.16 -28.40 2.85
N VAL A 66 1.28 -27.28 3.57
CA VAL A 66 0.94 -25.96 3.02
C VAL A 66 2.05 -25.51 2.07
N GLY A 67 1.65 -25.08 0.88
CA GLY A 67 2.55 -24.60 -0.17
C GLY A 67 1.96 -23.45 -0.96
N THR A 68 2.80 -22.85 -1.80
CA THR A 68 2.53 -21.64 -2.57
C THR A 68 1.62 -21.93 -3.75
N GLN A 69 0.43 -21.32 -3.73
CA GLN A 69 -0.53 -21.32 -4.83
C GLN A 69 -0.28 -20.15 -5.79
N ALA A 70 0.04 -18.99 -5.24
CA ALA A 70 0.46 -17.81 -5.97
C ALA A 70 1.59 -17.13 -5.22
N ASP A 71 2.68 -16.81 -5.92
CA ASP A 71 3.82 -16.10 -5.33
C ASP A 71 3.51 -14.61 -5.14
N TRP A 72 4.46 -13.84 -4.63
CA TRP A 72 4.30 -12.41 -4.34
C TRP A 72 3.77 -11.61 -5.53
N PHE A 73 2.60 -10.99 -5.36
CA PHE A 73 2.05 -10.02 -6.29
C PHE A 73 1.53 -8.77 -5.56
N PRO A 74 1.56 -7.59 -6.21
CA PRO A 74 1.04 -6.37 -5.62
C PRO A 74 -0.48 -6.41 -5.52
N LEU A 75 -1.00 -6.02 -4.36
CA LEU A 75 -2.42 -5.85 -4.13
C LEU A 75 -2.80 -4.37 -4.24
N GLY A 76 -3.73 -4.08 -5.13
CA GLY A 76 -4.28 -2.75 -5.35
C GLY A 76 -5.74 -2.63 -4.95
N PRO A 77 -6.42 -1.52 -5.29
CA PRO A 77 -7.85 -1.34 -5.02
C PRO A 77 -8.75 -2.29 -5.82
N GLU A 78 -8.21 -2.82 -6.91
CA GLU A 78 -8.86 -3.80 -7.77
C GLU A 78 -9.04 -5.13 -7.04
N THR A 79 -10.16 -5.80 -7.33
CA THR A 79 -10.47 -7.10 -6.73
C THR A 79 -9.71 -8.21 -7.45
N VAL A 80 -8.91 -8.96 -6.72
CA VAL A 80 -8.14 -10.11 -7.21
C VAL A 80 -8.81 -11.40 -6.76
N PRO A 81 -9.23 -12.30 -7.66
CA PRO A 81 -9.85 -13.56 -7.27
C PRO A 81 -8.82 -14.45 -6.56
N LEU A 82 -9.19 -14.93 -5.37
CA LEU A 82 -8.43 -15.90 -4.59
C LEU A 82 -8.88 -17.33 -4.92
N HIS A 83 -10.19 -17.53 -5.04
CA HIS A 83 -10.80 -18.81 -5.33
C HIS A 83 -12.13 -18.61 -6.04
N ASP A 84 -12.43 -19.44 -7.03
CA ASP A 84 -13.75 -19.50 -7.67
C ASP A 84 -14.10 -20.95 -7.97
N SER A 85 -15.12 -21.47 -7.30
CA SER A 85 -15.66 -22.78 -7.61
C SER A 85 -17.13 -22.88 -7.26
N ARG A 86 -17.83 -23.78 -7.95
CA ARG A 86 -19.23 -24.09 -7.63
C ARG A 86 -19.42 -24.64 -6.21
N HIS A 87 -18.41 -25.35 -5.69
CA HIS A 87 -18.52 -26.05 -4.40
C HIS A 87 -18.24 -25.13 -3.21
N PHE A 88 -17.25 -24.26 -3.31
CA PHE A 88 -16.80 -23.40 -2.20
C PHE A 88 -17.18 -21.93 -2.38
N GLY A 89 -17.85 -21.59 -3.49
CA GLY A 89 -18.18 -20.21 -3.83
C GLY A 89 -16.96 -19.44 -4.31
N GLN A 90 -17.06 -18.12 -4.18
CA GLN A 90 -16.05 -17.16 -4.58
C GLN A 90 -15.39 -16.53 -3.37
N ALA A 91 -14.08 -16.32 -3.46
CA ALA A 91 -13.30 -15.51 -2.54
C ALA A 91 -12.36 -14.59 -3.32
N ALA A 92 -12.19 -13.36 -2.85
CA ALA A 92 -11.35 -12.37 -3.51
C ALA A 92 -10.69 -11.41 -2.52
N LEU A 93 -9.62 -10.74 -2.96
CA LEU A 93 -8.82 -9.81 -2.17
C LEU A 93 -8.84 -8.42 -2.80
N ALA A 94 -8.90 -7.38 -1.98
CA ALA A 94 -8.70 -6.00 -2.41
C ALA A 94 -8.01 -5.18 -1.31
N LEU A 95 -7.15 -4.24 -1.70
CA LEU A 95 -6.56 -3.28 -0.77
C LEU A 95 -7.44 -2.04 -0.66
N ARG A 96 -7.75 -1.63 0.56
CA ARG A 96 -8.33 -0.33 0.89
C ARG A 96 -7.31 0.52 1.62
N ASP A 97 -7.03 1.66 1.04
CA ASP A 97 -6.21 2.70 1.66
C ASP A 97 -7.14 3.80 2.22
N PRO A 98 -7.41 3.80 3.54
CA PRO A 98 -8.27 4.81 4.16
C PRO A 98 -7.59 6.18 4.37
N GLY A 99 -6.35 6.36 3.89
CA GLY A 99 -5.57 7.58 3.99
C GLY A 99 -4.53 7.60 5.11
N GLU A 100 -3.84 8.72 5.22
CA GLU A 100 -2.75 8.95 6.16
C GLU A 100 -3.18 8.75 7.62
N GLY A 101 -2.27 8.25 8.45
CA GLY A 101 -2.51 8.00 9.88
C GLY A 101 -3.38 6.77 10.19
N LYS A 102 -3.93 6.09 9.17
CA LYS A 102 -4.72 4.86 9.32
C LYS A 102 -3.98 3.64 8.74
N PRO A 103 -4.23 2.43 9.29
CA PRO A 103 -3.67 1.21 8.74
C PRO A 103 -4.16 0.95 7.31
N LEU A 104 -3.36 0.20 6.56
CA LEU A 104 -3.76 -0.36 5.28
C LEU A 104 -4.70 -1.53 5.54
N MET A 105 -5.82 -1.63 4.81
CA MET A 105 -6.84 -2.64 5.07
C MET A 105 -6.92 -3.59 3.88
N VAL A 106 -6.66 -4.88 4.08
CA VAL A 106 -6.92 -5.89 3.07
C VAL A 106 -8.30 -6.48 3.31
N GLU A 107 -9.21 -6.25 2.38
CA GLU A 107 -10.53 -6.86 2.36
C GLU A 107 -10.45 -8.24 1.71
N ILE A 108 -11.00 -9.22 2.41
CA ILE A 108 -11.26 -10.56 1.90
C ILE A 108 -12.77 -10.65 1.72
N SER A 109 -13.21 -10.70 0.48
CA SER A 109 -14.63 -10.80 0.10
C SER A 109 -14.98 -12.25 -0.22
N GLY A 110 -16.25 -12.63 -0.07
CA GLY A 110 -16.74 -13.98 -0.35
C GLY A 110 -17.71 -14.48 0.72
N THR A 111 -17.79 -15.80 0.87
CA THR A 111 -18.72 -16.45 1.81
C THR A 111 -18.43 -16.12 3.28
N HIS A 112 -17.16 -15.89 3.65
CA HIS A 112 -16.76 -15.52 5.01
C HIS A 112 -15.91 -14.25 4.97
N PRO A 113 -16.53 -13.07 4.78
CA PRO A 113 -15.75 -11.85 4.58
C PRO A 113 -14.93 -11.50 5.83
N ALA A 114 -13.74 -10.96 5.61
CA ALA A 114 -12.83 -10.56 6.67
C ALA A 114 -12.02 -9.34 6.25
N THR A 115 -11.47 -8.63 7.23
CA THR A 115 -10.55 -7.51 6.97
C THR A 115 -9.28 -7.71 7.78
N VAL A 116 -8.14 -7.52 7.11
CA VAL A 116 -6.81 -7.63 7.71
C VAL A 116 -6.20 -6.25 7.76
N GLU A 117 -5.88 -5.78 8.96
CA GLU A 117 -5.17 -4.52 9.15
C GLU A 117 -3.66 -4.73 9.00
N LEU A 118 -3.00 -3.87 8.24
CA LEU A 118 -1.55 -3.84 8.08
C LEU A 118 -1.04 -2.48 8.54
N ALA A 119 0.00 -2.47 9.37
CA ALA A 119 0.62 -1.22 9.77
C ALA A 119 1.16 -0.48 8.51
N ARG A 120 0.94 0.83 8.45
CA ARG A 120 1.43 1.67 7.35
C ARG A 120 2.94 1.95 7.49
N ARG A 121 3.76 0.91 7.37
CA ARG A 121 5.22 0.98 7.46
C ARG A 121 5.86 -0.07 6.55
N ALA A 122 6.96 0.30 5.89
CA ALA A 122 7.77 -0.66 5.16
C ALA A 122 8.35 -1.72 6.12
N GLY A 123 8.41 -2.96 5.66
CA GLY A 123 8.85 -4.11 6.46
C GLY A 123 7.78 -4.74 7.34
N GLU A 124 6.55 -4.18 7.38
CA GLU A 124 5.42 -4.84 8.00
C GLU A 124 5.17 -6.21 7.34
N GLN A 125 5.00 -7.25 8.14
CA GLN A 125 4.74 -8.62 7.69
C GLN A 125 3.61 -9.21 8.52
N ARG A 126 2.66 -9.88 7.86
CA ARG A 126 1.54 -10.52 8.54
C ARG A 126 1.11 -11.78 7.79
N LEU A 127 0.85 -12.85 8.54
CA LEU A 127 0.24 -14.06 8.00
C LEU A 127 -1.14 -14.23 8.64
N VAL A 128 -2.16 -14.50 7.83
CA VAL A 128 -3.50 -14.83 8.33
C VAL A 128 -4.01 -16.11 7.72
N LYS A 129 -4.81 -16.85 8.47
CA LYS A 129 -5.60 -17.97 7.97
C LYS A 129 -6.96 -17.44 7.52
N HIS A 130 -7.38 -17.83 6.33
CA HIS A 130 -8.73 -17.60 5.82
C HIS A 130 -9.35 -18.92 5.38
N THR A 131 -10.51 -19.25 5.93
CA THR A 131 -11.21 -20.50 5.63
C THR A 131 -12.44 -20.20 4.80
N ILE A 132 -12.55 -20.83 3.63
CA ILE A 132 -13.81 -20.92 2.91
C ILE A 132 -14.44 -22.28 3.17
N ALA A 133 -15.73 -22.30 3.51
CA ALA A 133 -16.44 -23.53 3.83
C ALA A 133 -17.67 -23.68 2.94
N SER A 134 -17.93 -24.94 2.61
CA SER A 134 -19.15 -25.42 1.97
C SER A 134 -19.89 -26.34 2.95
N SER A 135 -21.07 -26.82 2.57
CA SER A 135 -21.84 -27.76 3.40
C SER A 135 -21.14 -29.11 3.66
N ILE A 136 -20.10 -29.46 2.88
CA ILE A 136 -19.46 -30.78 2.93
C ILE A 136 -17.93 -30.75 3.10
N ALA A 137 -17.29 -29.58 3.00
CA ALA A 137 -15.84 -29.44 3.08
C ALA A 137 -15.42 -28.00 3.39
N SER A 138 -14.19 -27.83 3.86
CA SER A 138 -13.54 -26.52 4.03
C SER A 138 -12.20 -26.48 3.31
N LEU A 139 -11.83 -25.30 2.82
CA LEU A 139 -10.55 -25.02 2.21
C LEU A 139 -9.88 -23.88 2.97
N ASP A 140 -8.66 -24.13 3.43
CA ASP A 140 -7.86 -23.17 4.17
C ASP A 140 -6.83 -22.52 3.24
N PHE A 141 -6.87 -21.20 3.19
CA PHE A 141 -5.83 -20.35 2.61
C PHE A 141 -5.03 -19.69 3.73
N TYR A 142 -3.73 -19.58 3.52
CA TYR A 142 -2.85 -18.77 4.37
C TYR A 142 -2.32 -17.63 3.53
N LEU A 143 -2.71 -16.41 3.89
CA LEU A 143 -2.38 -15.20 3.14
C LEU A 143 -1.24 -14.50 3.85
N ALA A 144 -0.08 -14.49 3.21
CA ALA A 144 1.10 -13.80 3.69
C ALA A 144 1.13 -12.41 3.05
N PHE A 145 1.23 -11.37 3.87
CA PHE A 145 1.31 -9.98 3.46
C PHE A 145 2.65 -9.40 3.85
N ARG A 146 3.19 -8.54 2.99
CA ARG A 146 4.30 -7.65 3.37
C ARG A 146 4.10 -6.27 2.77
N VAL A 147 4.53 -5.24 3.48
CA VAL A 147 4.47 -3.85 3.01
C VAL A 147 5.86 -3.39 2.63
N GLU A 148 6.01 -2.86 1.43
CA GLU A 148 7.27 -2.33 0.91
C GLU A 148 7.15 -0.86 0.56
N ALA A 149 8.27 -0.14 0.59
CA ALA A 149 8.35 1.17 -0.05
C ALA A 149 8.33 0.97 -1.57
N ALA A 150 7.42 1.65 -2.25
CA ALA A 150 7.37 1.69 -3.70
C ALA A 150 8.70 2.28 -4.22
N PRO A 151 9.26 1.73 -5.30
CA PRO A 151 10.42 2.32 -5.92
C PRO A 151 10.09 3.74 -6.38
N THR A 152 10.80 4.73 -5.81
CA THR A 152 10.77 6.10 -6.30
C THR A 152 11.41 6.09 -7.68
N ALA A 153 10.65 6.37 -8.74
CA ALA A 153 11.19 6.39 -10.09
C ALA A 153 12.40 7.36 -10.17
N PRO A 154 13.59 6.92 -10.60
CA PRO A 154 14.71 7.82 -10.84
C PRO A 154 14.43 8.60 -12.12
N GLY A 155 13.86 9.80 -11.99
CA GLY A 155 13.55 10.64 -13.16
C GLY A 155 12.81 11.94 -12.88
N ALA A 156 12.72 12.40 -11.62
CA ALA A 156 12.25 13.75 -11.39
C ALA A 156 13.31 14.73 -11.90
N PRO A 157 13.01 15.61 -12.88
CA PRO A 157 13.96 16.62 -13.31
C PRO A 157 14.29 17.51 -12.11
N SER A 158 15.57 17.57 -11.77
CA SER A 158 16.11 18.52 -10.80
C SER A 158 15.65 19.92 -11.22
N PRO A 159 15.00 20.71 -10.34
CA PRO A 159 14.68 22.08 -10.69
C PRO A 159 16.01 22.79 -10.97
N ALA A 160 16.18 23.20 -12.23
CA ALA A 160 17.37 23.89 -12.69
C ALA A 160 17.71 25.00 -11.69
N ARG A 161 18.89 24.90 -11.09
CA ARG A 161 19.48 25.94 -10.24
C ARG A 161 19.50 27.20 -11.09
N GLY A 162 18.59 28.13 -10.80
CA GLY A 162 18.53 29.43 -11.44
C GLY A 162 19.91 30.08 -11.34
N GLY A 163 20.62 30.11 -12.45
CA GLY A 163 21.80 30.94 -12.62
C GLY A 163 21.32 32.38 -12.71
N ALA A 164 21.38 33.07 -11.57
CA ALA A 164 21.67 34.49 -11.58
C ALA A 164 23.14 34.69 -11.94
N ALA A 165 23.46 35.86 -12.51
CA ALA A 165 24.76 36.36 -12.96
C ALA A 165 24.94 36.18 -14.50
N GLU A 166 25.14 37.22 -15.32
CA GLU A 166 25.48 38.64 -15.12
C GLU A 166 24.92 39.48 -16.29
#